data_AF-A0A2T5I618-F1
#
_entry.id   AF-A0A2T5I618-F1
#
_cell.length_a   1.000
_cell.length_b   1.000
_cell.length_c   1.000
_cell.angle_alpha   90.00
_cell.angle_beta   90.00
_cell.angle_gamma   90.00
#
_symmetry.space_group_name_H-M   'P 1'
#
loop_
_entity.id
_entity.type
_entity.pdbx_description
1 polymer ?
#
loop_
_entity_poly.entity_id
_entity_poly.type
_entity_poly.pdbx_seq_one_letter_code
_entity_poly.pdbx_strand_id
1 'polypeptide(L)'
;MNSLNDNNLNKNIEGTISEQQNESLLVINIQLNDGTWVEERFYNQVLQLIRDIEPALELEEVYTTKFLCGKTFWDSLEKGERINAGKCVAQMIACKALPLCFAGTSKSNSRLYQLK
;
A
#
# COMPACT_ATOMS: atom_id res chain seq x y z
N MET A 1 35.44 58.66 -15.53
CA MET A 1 34.18 58.49 -14.77
C MET A 1 34.32 57.23 -13.93
N ASN A 2 34.12 57.42 -12.63
CA ASN A 2 33.96 56.49 -11.50
C ASN A 2 33.68 55.00 -11.85
N SER A 3 34.40 54.03 -11.27
CA SER A 3 34.18 53.44 -9.92
C SER A 3 32.86 52.65 -9.89
N LEU A 4 32.68 51.38 -9.51
CA LEU A 4 33.40 50.29 -8.82
C LEU A 4 32.82 48.96 -9.41
N ASN A 5 33.31 47.73 -9.23
CA ASN A 5 33.87 47.12 -8.03
C ASN A 5 34.56 45.78 -8.37
N ASP A 6 35.75 45.58 -7.83
CA ASP A 6 36.35 44.29 -7.53
C ASP A 6 35.49 43.48 -6.54
N ASN A 7 35.56 42.15 -6.58
CA ASN A 7 35.89 41.32 -5.40
C ASN A 7 35.75 39.81 -5.69
N ASN A 8 36.92 39.20 -5.85
CA ASN A 8 37.37 37.91 -5.34
C ASN A 8 36.50 37.25 -4.25
N LEU A 9 36.06 36.01 -4.45
CA LEU A 9 35.91 35.05 -3.35
C LEU A 9 36.20 33.61 -3.81
N ASN A 10 37.44 33.21 -3.58
CA ASN A 10 37.88 31.83 -3.49
C ASN A 10 37.29 31.17 -2.23
N LYS A 11 36.57 30.04 -2.36
CA LYS A 11 36.48 29.01 -1.31
C LYS A 11 36.29 27.62 -1.93
N ASN A 12 37.37 26.86 -1.93
CA ASN A 12 37.36 25.41 -1.83
C ASN A 12 36.29 24.94 -0.84
N ILE A 13 35.40 24.05 -1.26
CA ILE A 13 34.84 23.03 -0.37
C ILE A 13 34.96 21.70 -1.12
N GLU A 14 36.07 21.03 -0.84
CA GLU A 14 36.15 19.58 -0.87
C GLU A 14 35.00 19.02 -0.04
N GLY A 15 34.28 18.07 -0.62
CA GLY A 15 33.18 17.35 0.02
C GLY A 15 33.02 15.99 -0.62
N THR A 16 34.10 15.20 -0.65
CA THR A 16 34.01 13.74 -0.61
C THR A 16 33.45 13.36 0.76
N ILE A 17 32.73 12.21 0.85
CA ILE A 17 32.12 11.58 2.05
C ILE A 17 30.65 12.04 2.20
N SER A 18 29.59 11.22 2.21
CA SER A 18 29.46 9.80 2.57
C SER A 18 28.07 9.23 2.20
N GLU A 19 28.01 7.90 2.15
CA GLU A 19 26.90 7.06 2.66
C GLU A 19 25.51 7.22 2.04
N GLN A 20 25.23 6.48 0.96
CA GLN A 20 23.89 5.91 0.82
C GLN A 20 23.84 4.62 1.60
N GLN A 21 23.31 4.80 2.80
CA GLN A 21 23.13 3.86 3.88
C GLN A 21 22.44 2.61 3.36
N ASN A 22 23.08 1.47 3.59
CA ASN A 22 22.47 0.16 3.52
C ASN A 22 21.50 0.08 4.70
N GLU A 23 20.33 0.71 4.58
CA GLU A 23 19.23 0.50 5.51
C GLU A 23 18.88 -0.98 5.41
N SER A 24 19.24 -1.76 6.44
CA SER A 24 18.60 -3.04 6.70
C SER A 24 17.11 -2.77 6.80
N LEU A 25 16.40 -2.95 5.67
CA LEU A 25 14.96 -2.87 5.61
C LEU A 25 14.44 -3.98 6.49
N LEU A 26 14.18 -3.66 7.76
CA LEU A 26 13.54 -4.58 8.67
C LEU A 26 12.21 -4.95 8.03
N VAL A 27 12.09 -6.23 7.66
CA VAL A 27 10.82 -6.78 7.19
C VAL A 27 9.94 -6.94 8.42
N ILE A 28 9.07 -5.96 8.63
CA ILE A 28 8.05 -6.00 9.67
C ILE A 28 6.91 -6.88 9.14
N ASN A 29 6.53 -7.88 9.93
CA ASN A 29 5.40 -8.75 9.64
C ASN A 29 4.27 -8.47 10.61
N ILE A 30 3.04 -8.54 10.12
CA ILE A 30 1.82 -8.48 10.92
C ILE A 30 1.16 -9.86 10.94
N GLN A 31 0.56 -10.21 12.07
CA GLN A 31 -0.26 -11.40 12.19
C GLN A 31 -1.73 -11.05 11.92
N LEU A 32 -2.35 -11.75 10.98
CA LEU A 32 -3.78 -11.66 10.69
C LEU A 32 -4.58 -12.53 11.68
N ASN A 33 -5.89 -12.31 11.78
CA ASN A 33 -6.77 -13.03 12.71
C ASN A 33 -6.83 -14.54 12.48
N ASP A 34 -6.47 -15.04 11.29
CA ASP A 34 -6.40 -16.47 10.99
C ASP A 34 -5.03 -17.09 11.28
N GLY A 35 -4.12 -16.34 11.92
CA GLY A 35 -2.77 -16.76 12.27
C GLY A 35 -1.74 -16.59 11.14
N THR A 36 -2.16 -16.18 9.93
CA THR A 36 -1.25 -15.93 8.80
C THR A 36 -0.37 -14.71 9.07
N TRP A 37 0.90 -14.78 8.72
CA TRP A 37 1.81 -13.64 8.74
C TRP A 37 1.94 -13.06 7.33
N VAL A 38 1.87 -11.73 7.23
CA VAL A 38 2.11 -11.00 5.99
C VAL A 38 3.04 -9.83 6.26
N GLU A 39 3.81 -9.43 5.27
CA GLU A 39 4.64 -8.23 5.39
C GLU A 39 3.74 -7.00 5.57
N GLU A 40 4.12 -6.11 6.49
CA GLU A 40 3.39 -4.87 6.77
C GLU A 40 3.29 -3.99 5.51
N ARG A 41 4.35 -3.96 4.69
CA ARG A 41 4.35 -3.24 3.41
C ARG A 41 3.27 -3.73 2.46
N PHE A 42 3.12 -5.05 2.35
CA PHE A 42 2.09 -5.66 1.52
C PHE A 42 0.69 -5.32 2.04
N TYR A 43 0.47 -5.41 3.36
CA TYR A 43 -0.79 -5.03 3.98
C TYR A 43 -1.14 -3.56 3.74
N ASN A 44 -0.19 -2.66 3.95
CA ASN A 44 -0.39 -1.22 3.77
C ASN A 44 -0.63 -0.86 2.29
N GLN A 45 0.04 -1.55 1.36
CA GLN A 45 -0.21 -1.38 -0.07
C GLN A 45 -1.66 -1.77 -0.44
N VAL A 46 -2.13 -2.92 0.05
CA VAL A 46 -3.53 -3.35 -0.16
C VAL A 46 -4.49 -2.32 0.45
N LEU A 47 -4.24 -1.84 1.66
CA LEU A 47 -5.07 -0.83 2.31
C LEU A 47 -5.14 0.46 1.48
N GLN A 48 -4.00 0.95 1.01
CA GLN A 48 -3.93 2.19 0.24
C GLN A 48 -4.69 2.08 -1.08
N LEU A 49 -4.52 0.98 -1.81
CA LEU A 49 -5.24 0.75 -3.07
C LEU A 49 -6.76 0.81 -2.89
N ILE A 50 -7.27 0.26 -1.78
CA ILE A 50 -8.71 0.26 -1.50
C ILE A 50 -9.18 1.66 -1.11
N ARG A 51 -8.41 2.39 -0.30
CA ARG A 51 -8.73 3.78 0.07
C ARG A 51 -8.76 4.70 -1.14
N ASP A 52 -7.89 4.47 -2.12
CA ASP A 52 -7.83 5.29 -3.33
C ASP A 52 -9.11 5.14 -4.17
N ILE A 53 -9.73 3.96 -4.18
CA ILE A 53 -10.97 3.72 -4.92
C ILE A 53 -12.25 3.88 -4.08
N GLU A 54 -12.13 3.92 -2.76
CA GLU A 54 -13.25 3.99 -1.81
C GLU A 54 -14.27 5.10 -2.17
N PRO A 55 -13.86 6.33 -2.56
CA PRO A 55 -14.80 7.39 -2.93
C PRO A 55 -15.63 7.10 -4.19
N ALA A 56 -15.19 6.14 -5.02
CA ALA A 56 -15.87 5.76 -6.26
C ALA A 56 -16.74 4.51 -6.10
N LEU A 57 -16.78 3.92 -4.91
CA LEU A 57 -17.65 2.77 -4.63
C LEU A 57 -19.09 3.23 -4.46
N GLU A 58 -20.01 2.56 -5.14
CA GLU A 58 -21.44 2.74 -5.00
C GLU A 58 -21.99 1.90 -3.83
N LEU A 59 -23.04 2.43 -3.17
CA LEU A 59 -23.78 1.73 -2.13
C LEU A 59 -24.54 0.54 -2.75
N GLU A 60 -24.74 -0.52 -1.97
CA GLU A 60 -25.45 -1.76 -2.37
C GLU A 60 -24.76 -2.60 -3.47
N GLU A 61 -23.72 -2.06 -4.11
CA GLU A 61 -22.88 -2.77 -5.06
C GLU A 61 -21.88 -3.70 -4.37
N VAL A 62 -21.56 -4.80 -5.08
CA VAL A 62 -20.77 -5.91 -4.53
C VAL A 62 -19.46 -6.09 -5.28
N TYR A 63 -18.37 -6.02 -4.53
CA TYR A 63 -17.01 -5.98 -5.05
C TYR A 63 -16.19 -7.21 -4.63
N THR A 64 -15.24 -7.58 -5.48
CA THR A 64 -14.23 -8.60 -5.17
C THR A 64 -12.93 -7.94 -4.72
N THR A 65 -12.06 -8.67 -4.00
CA THR A 65 -10.70 -8.16 -3.70
C THR A 65 -9.95 -7.75 -4.96
N LYS A 66 -10.13 -8.48 -6.07
CA LYS A 66 -9.54 -8.14 -7.38
C LYS A 66 -9.97 -6.77 -7.86
N PHE A 67 -11.25 -6.46 -7.75
CA PHE A 67 -11.78 -5.15 -8.09
C PHE A 67 -11.20 -4.09 -7.15
N LEU A 68 -11.28 -4.37 -5.84
CA LEU A 68 -10.90 -3.42 -4.80
C LEU A 68 -9.41 -3.02 -4.85
N CYS A 69 -8.53 -3.95 -5.18
CA CYS A 69 -7.09 -3.67 -5.30
C CYS A 69 -6.68 -3.24 -6.71
N GLY A 70 -7.60 -3.23 -7.68
CA GLY A 70 -7.32 -3.00 -9.09
C GLY A 70 -6.73 -4.21 -9.81
N LYS A 71 -7.12 -4.37 -11.08
CA LYS A 71 -6.73 -5.50 -11.94
C LYS A 71 -5.21 -5.60 -12.13
N THR A 72 -4.53 -4.47 -12.32
CA THR A 72 -3.08 -4.44 -12.58
C THR A 72 -2.28 -5.02 -11.41
N PHE A 73 -2.53 -4.53 -10.19
CA PHE A 73 -1.91 -5.07 -8.98
C PHE A 73 -2.31 -6.54 -8.78
N TRP A 74 -3.59 -6.87 -8.93
CA TRP A 74 -4.05 -8.24 -8.74
C TRP A 74 -3.38 -9.25 -9.69
N ASP A 75 -3.21 -8.88 -10.95
CA ASP A 75 -2.63 -9.75 -11.96
C ASP A 75 -1.11 -9.89 -11.77
N SER A 76 -0.42 -8.91 -11.14
CA SER A 76 0.99 -9.04 -10.76
C SER A 76 1.24 -9.95 -9.56
N LEU A 77 0.22 -10.23 -8.75
CA LEU A 77 0.33 -11.13 -7.60
C LEU A 77 0.39 -12.61 -8.01
N GLU A 78 1.23 -13.37 -7.32
CA GLU A 78 1.21 -14.82 -7.33
C GLU A 78 -0.06 -15.38 -6.65
N LYS A 79 -0.32 -16.68 -6.85
CA LYS A 79 -1.51 -17.34 -6.28
C LYS A 79 -1.56 -17.20 -4.75
N GLY A 80 -0.44 -17.34 -4.06
CA GLY A 80 -0.36 -17.20 -2.60
C GLY A 80 -0.63 -15.76 -2.14
N GLU A 81 -0.08 -14.79 -2.85
CA GLU A 81 -0.26 -13.37 -2.55
C GLU A 81 -1.71 -12.91 -2.77
N ARG A 82 -2.39 -13.42 -3.80
CA ARG A 82 -3.83 -13.16 -4.00
C ARG A 82 -4.68 -13.65 -2.83
N ILE A 83 -4.33 -14.81 -2.26
CA ILE A 83 -4.97 -15.32 -1.05
C ILE A 83 -4.68 -14.39 0.13
N ASN A 84 -3.42 -13.98 0.30
CA ASN A 84 -3.02 -13.05 1.36
C ASN A 84 -3.71 -11.69 1.22
N ALA A 85 -3.86 -11.14 0.02
CA ALA A 85 -4.61 -9.90 -0.22
C ALA A 85 -6.07 -10.03 0.26
N GLY A 86 -6.75 -11.13 -0.08
CA GLY A 86 -8.11 -11.39 0.40
C GLY A 86 -8.21 -11.51 1.93
N LYS A 87 -7.19 -12.09 2.58
CA LYS A 87 -7.10 -12.15 4.04
C LYS A 87 -6.84 -10.77 4.65
N CYS A 88 -5.98 -9.97 4.03
CA CYS A 88 -5.71 -8.58 4.43
C CYS A 88 -7.00 -7.75 4.41
N VAL A 89 -7.79 -7.81 3.33
CA VAL A 89 -9.09 -7.11 3.27
C VAL A 89 -10.05 -7.55 4.36
N ALA A 90 -10.14 -8.86 4.60
CA ALA A 90 -10.98 -9.39 5.69
C ALA A 90 -10.52 -8.87 7.06
N GLN A 91 -9.21 -8.81 7.31
CA GLN A 91 -8.63 -8.22 8.53
C GLN A 91 -8.99 -6.73 8.65
N MET A 92 -8.79 -5.94 7.59
CA MET A 92 -9.08 -4.50 7.59
C MET A 92 -10.55 -4.22 7.93
N ILE A 93 -11.47 -5.00 7.38
CA ILE A 93 -12.90 -4.90 7.70
C ILE A 93 -13.18 -5.27 9.16
N ALA A 94 -12.61 -6.39 9.64
CA ALA A 94 -12.77 -6.82 11.03
C ALA A 94 -12.24 -5.76 12.02
N CYS A 95 -11.14 -5.09 11.67
CA CYS A 95 -10.54 -4.01 12.44
C CYS A 95 -11.18 -2.62 12.19
N LYS A 96 -12.22 -2.52 11.37
CA LYS A 96 -12.88 -1.26 10.98
C LYS A 96 -11.95 -0.24 10.31
N ALA A 97 -10.89 -0.69 9.64
CA ALA A 97 -9.96 0.15 8.89
C ALA A 97 -10.52 0.58 7.51
N LEU A 98 -11.55 -0.11 7.03
CA LEU A 98 -12.30 0.16 5.81
C LEU A 98 -13.81 0.19 6.12
N PRO A 99 -14.60 1.10 5.52
CA PRO A 99 -16.06 1.13 5.68
C PRO A 99 -16.76 0.10 4.77
N LEU A 100 -16.20 -1.11 4.70
CA LEU A 100 -16.74 -2.22 3.94
C LEU A 100 -17.28 -3.29 4.89
N CYS A 101 -18.17 -4.14 4.39
CA CYS A 101 -18.63 -5.34 5.08
C CYS A 101 -18.63 -6.55 4.15
N PHE A 102 -18.71 -7.75 4.74
CA PHE A 102 -18.78 -9.00 3.99
C PHE A 102 -20.17 -9.16 3.35
N ALA A 103 -20.19 -9.38 2.04
CA ALA A 103 -21.40 -9.52 1.21
C ALA A 103 -21.62 -10.95 0.68
N GLY A 104 -20.98 -11.95 1.30
CA GLY A 104 -21.09 -13.35 0.89
C GLY A 104 -19.94 -13.82 -0.02
N THR A 105 -20.19 -14.83 -0.84
CA THR A 105 -19.19 -15.43 -1.74
C THR A 105 -19.70 -15.57 -3.16
N SER A 106 -18.81 -15.41 -4.14
CA SER A 106 -19.11 -15.69 -5.54
C SER A 106 -19.23 -17.19 -5.82
N LYS A 107 -19.64 -17.55 -7.05
CA LYS A 107 -19.64 -18.94 -7.54
C LYS A 107 -18.25 -19.60 -7.53
N SER A 108 -17.18 -18.80 -7.61
CA SER A 108 -15.79 -19.25 -7.50
C SER A 108 -15.29 -19.26 -6.04
N ASN A 109 -16.19 -19.15 -5.05
CA ASN A 109 -15.88 -19.04 -3.63
C ASN A 109 -14.99 -17.84 -3.27
N SER A 110 -14.99 -16.80 -4.10
CA SER A 110 -14.29 -15.55 -3.79
C SER A 110 -15.13 -14.74 -2.82
N ARG A 111 -14.53 -14.24 -1.73
CA ARG A 111 -15.22 -13.34 -0.80
C ARG A 111 -15.65 -12.06 -1.52
N LEU A 112 -16.85 -11.61 -1.18
CA LEU A 112 -17.47 -10.41 -1.71
C LEU A 112 -17.63 -9.37 -0.61
N TYR A 113 -17.58 -8.11 -1.01
CA TYR A 113 -17.56 -6.96 -0.10
C TYR A 113 -18.46 -5.84 -0.61
N GLN A 114 -19.08 -5.09 0.28
CA GLN A 114 -19.93 -3.94 -0.08
C GLN A 114 -19.71 -2.80 0.91
N LEU A 115 -19.97 -1.56 0.49
CA LEU A 115 -19.98 -0.40 1.41
C LEU A 115 -21.00 -0.61 2.53
N LYS A 116 -20.63 -0.16 3.73
CA LYS A 116 -21.47 -0.25 4.93
C LYS A 116 -22.05 1.10 5.32
#